data_AF-A0A6P5GH42-F1
#
_entry.id   AF-A0A6P5GH42-F1
#
_cell.length_a   1.000
_cell.length_b   1.000
_cell.length_c   1.000
_cell.angle_alpha   90.00
_cell.angle_beta   90.00
_cell.angle_gamma   90.00
#
_symmetry.space_group_name_H-M   'P 1'
#
loop_
_entity.id
_entity.type
_entity.pdbx_description
1 polymer ?
#
loop_
_entity_poly.entity_id
_entity_poly.type
_entity_poly.pdbx_seq_one_letter_code
_entity_poly.pdbx_strand_id
1 'polypeptide(L)'
;METVEATPSYESNPKNPNPSSPSPSPSSSPSTSPSSSPSPSPSPSPSPSRLWRPAAQRNLRNQWPKLLASKDRWISAASQGRSHATALVNAYLSRKYMRDMDLGVLKDMPEICQKACEKLSNKQMLCREKLLLSYKDMVLAVSDLIKVSGSMRCFVNSSTASPILQFSDHSVYNNDSGDGGGVPVFLLFSVSDFEKLAQELVEMFVLELTLKRLLVVELLSLSCEDGADRTDSLEWSEELFRGEFDQLRATELHSEESCQLLAPQTKDWVSRISVTELAEHSINREILQVYLTTWFANVNLNMSRIDEIFAIVEEEIQVKLL
;
A
#
# COMPACT_ATOMS: atom_id res chain seq x y z
N MET A 1 8.63 60.51 -53.94
CA MET A 1 7.24 60.82 -54.30
C MET A 1 6.47 60.82 -53.00
N GLU A 2 6.57 61.95 -52.29
CA GLU A 2 5.68 63.13 -52.40
C GLU A 2 4.52 62.94 -51.41
N THR A 3 4.52 63.52 -50.20
CA THR A 3 4.40 64.96 -49.86
C THR A 3 3.62 65.76 -50.87
N VAL A 4 2.58 66.47 -50.42
CA VAL A 4 2.38 67.94 -50.55
C VAL A 4 0.96 68.24 -50.00
N GLU A 5 0.84 68.89 -48.82
CA GLU A 5 0.65 70.36 -48.61
C GLU A 5 -0.83 70.79 -48.69
N ALA A 6 -1.33 71.87 -48.08
CA ALA A 6 -0.79 72.89 -47.19
C ALA A 6 -1.95 73.68 -46.53
N THR A 7 -1.55 74.39 -45.48
CA THR A 7 -2.00 75.60 -44.73
C THR A 7 -2.62 76.75 -45.59
N PRO A 8 -2.87 78.02 -45.13
CA PRO A 8 -2.61 78.73 -43.83
C PRO A 8 -3.77 79.66 -43.32
N SER A 9 -3.83 80.01 -42.01
CA SER A 9 -3.39 81.24 -41.27
C SER A 9 -4.26 82.52 -41.39
N TYR A 10 -4.64 83.16 -40.26
CA TYR A 10 -4.00 84.39 -39.71
C TYR A 10 -4.79 85.11 -38.57
N GLU A 11 -4.04 85.58 -37.56
CA GLU A 11 -4.16 86.81 -36.72
C GLU A 11 -5.37 87.05 -35.78
N SER A 12 -5.24 87.62 -34.56
CA SER A 12 -4.31 88.66 -34.04
C SER A 12 -4.34 88.77 -32.49
N ASN A 13 -3.22 89.25 -31.92
CA ASN A 13 -2.94 89.64 -30.50
C ASN A 13 -3.32 91.15 -30.28
N PRO A 14 -2.99 91.93 -29.19
CA PRO A 14 -2.34 91.67 -27.88
C PRO A 14 -2.87 92.50 -26.65
N LYS A 15 -2.40 92.24 -25.40
CA LYS A 15 -1.72 93.22 -24.47
C LYS A 15 -1.50 92.73 -23.01
N ASN A 16 -0.28 93.01 -22.54
CA ASN A 16 0.39 92.92 -21.22
C ASN A 16 -0.26 93.79 -20.09
N PRO A 17 0.27 93.93 -18.83
CA PRO A 17 1.32 93.21 -18.08
C PRO A 17 1.01 92.91 -16.57
N ASN A 18 1.92 92.18 -15.90
CA ASN A 18 2.08 92.05 -14.41
C ASN A 18 2.65 93.37 -13.80
N PRO A 19 2.62 93.71 -12.47
CA PRO A 19 3.35 92.96 -11.42
C PRO A 19 2.87 93.08 -9.93
N SER A 20 3.58 92.37 -9.04
CA SER A 20 3.95 92.73 -7.65
C SER A 20 3.22 92.08 -6.44
N SER A 21 3.98 91.25 -5.71
CA SER A 21 3.76 90.87 -4.29
C SER A 21 4.29 91.95 -3.32
N PRO A 22 3.87 91.97 -2.04
CA PRO A 22 4.67 91.34 -0.97
C PRO A 22 3.87 90.73 0.22
N SER A 23 4.52 89.80 0.95
CA SER A 23 4.15 89.22 2.28
C SER A 23 4.50 90.18 3.44
N PRO A 24 3.96 90.09 4.70
CA PRO A 24 4.22 88.98 5.67
C PRO A 24 3.12 88.62 6.73
N SER A 25 3.34 87.48 7.43
CA SER A 25 2.64 86.79 8.56
C SER A 25 2.58 87.61 9.90
N PRO A 26 2.06 87.16 11.09
CA PRO A 26 1.76 85.79 11.62
C PRO A 26 0.57 85.59 12.64
N SER A 27 0.47 84.34 13.18
CA SER A 27 -0.13 83.89 14.48
C SER A 27 -1.66 83.69 14.56
N SER A 28 -2.29 82.70 15.22
CA SER A 28 -1.93 81.64 16.17
C SER A 28 -3.14 80.67 16.37
N SER A 29 -2.87 79.41 16.74
CA SER A 29 -3.77 78.23 16.85
C SER A 29 -4.98 78.33 17.80
N PRO A 30 -5.96 77.38 17.76
CA PRO A 30 -5.80 76.17 18.57
C PRO A 30 -6.23 74.84 17.91
N SER A 31 -5.68 73.79 18.49
CA SER A 31 -5.72 72.35 18.19
C SER A 31 -7.09 71.67 18.34
N THR A 32 -7.45 70.85 17.34
CA THR A 32 -8.47 69.79 17.44
C THR A 32 -7.86 68.44 17.06
N SER A 33 -7.95 67.49 17.98
CA SER A 33 -7.51 66.09 17.88
C SER A 33 -8.16 65.36 16.71
N PRO A 34 -7.45 64.51 15.93
CA PRO A 34 -8.10 63.64 14.98
C PRO A 34 -8.72 62.43 15.70
N SER A 35 -10.01 62.24 15.47
CA SER A 35 -10.82 61.09 15.83
C SER A 35 -10.13 59.77 15.43
N SER A 36 -9.99 58.87 16.40
CA SER A 36 -9.53 57.49 16.22
C SER A 36 -10.41 56.73 15.24
N SER A 37 -9.83 56.29 14.13
CA SER A 37 -10.41 55.29 13.22
C SER A 37 -10.70 54.00 14.00
N PRO A 38 -11.84 53.32 13.79
CA PRO A 38 -12.05 52.01 14.38
C PRO A 38 -11.03 51.03 13.77
N SER A 39 -10.24 50.38 14.63
CA SER A 39 -9.36 49.29 14.22
C SER A 39 -10.13 48.24 13.43
N PRO A 40 -9.57 47.66 12.35
CA PRO A 40 -10.20 46.55 11.67
C PRO A 40 -10.40 45.42 12.68
N SER A 41 -11.63 44.93 12.80
CA SER A 41 -11.94 43.75 13.61
C SER A 41 -11.03 42.60 13.16
N PRO A 42 -10.47 41.80 14.09
CA PRO A 42 -9.64 40.67 13.70
C PRO A 42 -10.47 39.74 12.81
N SER A 43 -9.96 39.43 11.62
CA SER A 43 -10.54 38.42 10.74
C SER A 43 -10.82 37.16 11.56
N PRO A 44 -12.00 36.52 11.41
CA PRO A 44 -12.31 35.33 12.18
C PRO A 44 -11.20 34.30 11.95
N SER A 45 -10.58 33.85 13.04
CA SER A 45 -9.58 32.79 13.00
C SER A 45 -10.18 31.60 12.24
N PRO A 46 -9.45 30.98 11.30
CA PRO A 46 -10.01 29.89 10.51
C PRO A 46 -10.46 28.78 11.47
N SER A 47 -11.72 28.37 11.37
CA SER A 47 -12.26 27.27 12.16
C SER A 47 -11.35 26.03 12.00
N PRO A 48 -11.14 25.22 13.04
CA PRO A 48 -10.33 23.99 12.97
C PRO A 48 -10.71 23.10 11.77
N SER A 49 -12.00 23.05 11.43
CA SER A 49 -12.58 22.35 10.28
C SER A 49 -12.03 22.82 8.92
N ARG A 50 -11.68 24.11 8.78
CA ARG A 50 -11.13 24.69 7.55
C ARG A 50 -9.67 24.28 7.33
N LEU A 51 -8.92 24.03 8.40
CA LEU A 51 -7.52 23.61 8.35
C LEU A 51 -7.36 22.09 8.24
N TRP A 52 -8.34 21.33 8.74
CA TRP A 52 -8.36 19.87 8.67
C TRP A 52 -8.42 19.35 7.24
N ARG A 53 -9.31 19.88 6.39
CA ARG A 53 -9.51 19.38 5.02
C ARG A 53 -8.22 19.38 4.18
N PRO A 54 -7.42 20.47 4.10
CA PRO A 54 -6.14 20.44 3.39
C PRO A 54 -5.14 19.43 3.95
N ALA A 55 -5.14 19.19 5.27
CA ALA A 55 -4.28 18.19 5.89
C ALA A 55 -4.72 16.76 5.53
N ALA A 56 -6.02 16.47 5.59
CA ALA A 56 -6.61 15.20 5.19
C ALA A 56 -6.36 14.89 3.70
N GLN A 57 -6.57 15.87 2.81
CA GLN A 57 -6.27 15.73 1.38
C GLN A 57 -4.81 15.35 1.12
N ARG A 58 -3.88 16.02 1.82
CA ARG A 58 -2.45 15.70 1.71
C ARG A 58 -2.16 14.30 2.22
N ASN A 59 -2.75 13.90 3.34
CA ASN A 59 -2.55 12.55 3.88
C ASN A 59 -3.02 11.48 2.90
N LEU A 60 -4.23 11.59 2.37
CA LEU A 60 -4.78 10.64 1.39
C LEU A 60 -3.89 10.57 0.13
N ARG A 61 -3.45 11.72 -0.40
CA ARG A 61 -2.48 11.78 -1.51
C ARG A 61 -1.15 11.09 -1.22
N ASN A 62 -0.76 10.99 0.05
CA ASN A 62 0.46 10.29 0.45
C ASN A 62 0.24 8.80 0.71
N GLN A 63 -0.95 8.37 1.16
CA GLN A 63 -1.21 6.96 1.47
C GLN A 63 -1.51 6.14 0.22
N TRP A 64 -2.29 6.64 -0.74
CA TRP A 64 -2.66 5.89 -1.94
C TRP A 64 -1.48 5.44 -2.82
N PRO A 65 -0.45 6.28 -3.08
CA PRO A 65 0.76 5.83 -3.76
C PRO A 65 1.51 4.73 -3.00
N LYS A 66 1.48 4.74 -1.66
CA LYS A 66 2.10 3.68 -0.85
C LYS A 66 1.32 2.37 -0.96
N LEU A 67 -0.03 2.43 -1.00
CA LEU A 67 -0.85 1.25 -1.26
C LEU A 67 -0.51 0.63 -2.62
N LEU A 68 -0.35 1.46 -3.65
CA LEU A 68 0.05 0.99 -4.99
C LEU A 68 1.44 0.33 -4.95
N ALA A 69 2.42 0.97 -4.31
CA ALA A 69 3.76 0.41 -4.17
C ALA A 69 3.75 -0.94 -3.44
N SER A 70 2.97 -1.08 -2.36
CA SER A 70 2.81 -2.35 -1.64
C SER A 70 2.11 -3.42 -2.49
N LYS A 71 1.09 -3.04 -3.27
CA LYS A 71 0.42 -3.92 -4.24
C LYS A 71 1.41 -4.45 -5.29
N ASP A 72 2.25 -3.59 -5.87
CA ASP A 72 3.24 -4.00 -6.86
C ASP A 72 4.34 -4.88 -6.25
N ARG A 73 4.78 -4.56 -5.03
CA ARG A 73 5.70 -5.39 -4.24
C ARG A 73 5.13 -6.79 -4.04
N TRP A 74 3.86 -6.89 -3.66
CA TRP A 74 3.16 -8.17 -3.52
C TRP A 74 3.16 -8.95 -4.83
N ILE A 75 2.74 -8.34 -5.94
CA ILE A 75 2.65 -9.01 -7.25
C ILE A 75 4.02 -9.55 -7.67
N SER A 76 5.08 -8.77 -7.47
CA SER A 76 6.45 -9.18 -7.74
C SER A 76 6.86 -10.38 -6.87
N ALA A 77 6.65 -10.31 -5.55
CA ALA A 77 6.98 -11.37 -4.61
C ALA A 77 6.20 -12.67 -4.91
N ALA A 78 4.90 -12.56 -5.22
CA ALA A 78 4.06 -13.69 -5.58
C ALA A 78 4.52 -14.37 -6.88
N SER A 79 4.95 -13.58 -7.88
CA SER A 79 5.51 -14.11 -9.14
C SER A 79 6.84 -14.82 -8.93
N GLN A 80 7.73 -14.28 -8.09
CA GLN A 80 9.00 -14.92 -7.71
C GLN A 80 8.74 -16.22 -6.93
N GLY A 81 7.85 -16.19 -5.94
CA GLY A 81 7.43 -17.36 -5.17
C GLY A 81 6.88 -18.47 -6.07
N ARG A 82 6.06 -18.13 -7.07
CA ARG A 82 5.56 -19.09 -8.08
C ARG A 82 6.70 -19.76 -8.84
N SER A 83 7.70 -18.98 -9.27
CA SER A 83 8.87 -19.50 -9.98
C SER A 83 9.66 -20.47 -9.11
N HIS A 84 9.88 -20.12 -7.84
CA HIS A 84 10.57 -20.97 -6.88
C HIS A 84 9.80 -22.23 -6.51
N ALA A 85 8.49 -22.13 -6.30
CA ALA A 85 7.59 -23.27 -6.09
C ALA A 85 7.61 -24.23 -7.29
N THR A 86 7.54 -23.70 -8.52
CA THR A 86 7.61 -24.51 -9.74
C THR A 86 8.96 -25.21 -9.86
N ALA A 87 10.06 -24.49 -9.60
CA ALA A 87 11.40 -25.06 -9.63
C ALA A 87 11.62 -26.13 -8.55
N LEU A 88 11.03 -25.94 -7.37
CA LEU A 88 11.03 -26.90 -6.27
C LEU A 88 10.29 -28.18 -6.67
N VAL A 89 9.05 -28.08 -7.13
CA VAL A 89 8.24 -29.21 -7.61
C VAL A 89 8.95 -29.96 -8.72
N ASN A 90 9.53 -29.25 -9.70
CA ASN A 90 10.28 -29.88 -10.77
C ASN A 90 11.50 -30.63 -10.24
N ALA A 91 12.28 -30.04 -9.33
CA ALA A 91 13.44 -30.70 -8.76
C ALA A 91 13.05 -31.92 -7.90
N TYR A 92 11.92 -31.85 -7.20
CA TYR A 92 11.33 -32.96 -6.45
C TYR A 92 10.92 -34.11 -7.37
N LEU A 93 10.09 -33.83 -8.38
CA LEU A 93 9.62 -34.85 -9.32
C LEU A 93 10.77 -35.46 -10.14
N SER A 94 11.71 -34.64 -10.61
CA SER A 94 12.90 -35.14 -11.31
C SER A 94 13.73 -36.08 -10.43
N ARG A 95 13.85 -35.81 -9.12
CA ARG A 95 14.58 -36.71 -8.20
C ARG A 95 13.80 -38.00 -7.98
N LYS A 96 12.49 -37.89 -7.71
CA LYS A 96 11.59 -39.03 -7.47
C LYS A 96 11.62 -40.05 -8.61
N TYR A 97 11.59 -39.56 -9.85
CA TYR A 97 11.58 -40.40 -11.06
C TYR A 97 12.98 -40.61 -11.67
N MET A 98 14.06 -40.19 -11.01
CA MET A 98 15.42 -40.28 -11.55
C MET A 98 15.81 -41.73 -11.85
N ARG A 99 15.36 -42.69 -11.03
CA ARG A 99 15.66 -44.12 -11.19
C ARG A 99 14.97 -44.74 -12.40
N ASP A 100 13.82 -44.19 -12.80
CA ASP A 100 13.02 -44.66 -13.94
C ASP A 100 13.35 -43.90 -15.23
N MET A 101 14.23 -42.90 -15.17
CA MET A 101 14.57 -42.05 -16.30
C MET A 101 15.50 -42.78 -17.27
N ASP A 102 15.19 -42.74 -18.57
CA ASP A 102 16.09 -43.27 -19.60
C ASP A 102 17.32 -42.34 -19.75
N LEU A 103 18.44 -42.80 -19.21
CA LEU A 103 19.72 -42.09 -19.27
C LEU A 103 20.52 -42.41 -20.55
N GLY A 104 20.01 -43.29 -21.42
CA GLY A 104 20.70 -43.69 -22.65
C GLY A 104 22.11 -44.20 -22.38
N VAL A 105 23.11 -43.63 -23.05
CA VAL A 105 24.54 -43.99 -22.89
C VAL A 105 25.11 -43.66 -21.51
N LEU A 106 24.43 -42.82 -20.72
CA LEU A 106 24.91 -42.45 -19.39
C LEU A 106 24.58 -43.51 -18.32
N LYS A 107 23.67 -44.46 -18.59
CA LYS A 107 23.28 -45.50 -17.62
C LYS A 107 24.44 -46.37 -17.15
N ASP A 108 25.47 -46.53 -18.01
CA ASP A 108 26.65 -47.34 -17.74
C ASP A 108 27.71 -46.57 -16.93
N MET A 109 27.49 -45.27 -16.70
CA MET A 109 28.38 -44.45 -15.88
C MET A 109 28.11 -44.70 -14.40
N PRO A 110 29.12 -45.16 -13.62
CA PRO A 110 28.93 -45.44 -12.21
C PRO A 110 28.53 -44.16 -11.45
N GLU A 111 27.62 -44.32 -10.50
CA GLU A 111 27.12 -43.26 -9.60
C GLU A 111 26.41 -42.08 -10.28
N ILE A 112 26.11 -42.13 -11.59
CA ILE A 112 25.47 -41.00 -12.28
C ILE A 112 24.11 -40.63 -11.66
N CYS A 113 23.30 -41.63 -11.32
CA CYS A 113 22.00 -41.44 -10.69
C CYS A 113 22.15 -40.82 -9.30
N GLN A 114 23.15 -41.25 -8.54
CA GLN A 114 23.42 -40.71 -7.20
C GLN A 114 23.82 -39.23 -7.30
N LYS A 115 24.79 -38.89 -8.15
CA LYS A 115 25.25 -37.49 -8.35
C LYS A 115 24.14 -36.60 -8.88
N ALA A 116 23.28 -37.11 -9.77
CA ALA A 116 22.10 -36.39 -10.23
C ALA A 116 21.09 -36.15 -9.11
N CYS A 117 20.80 -37.17 -8.28
CA CYS A 117 19.92 -37.06 -7.12
C CYS A 117 20.47 -36.06 -6.10
N GLU A 118 21.77 -36.07 -5.81
CA GLU A 118 22.45 -35.09 -4.94
C GLU A 118 22.32 -33.66 -5.51
N LYS A 119 22.53 -33.48 -6.81
CA LYS A 119 22.34 -32.18 -7.47
C LYS A 119 20.90 -31.68 -7.39
N LEU A 120 19.94 -32.58 -7.57
CA LEU A 120 18.50 -32.27 -7.47
C LEU A 120 18.10 -31.97 -6.02
N SER A 121 18.65 -32.68 -5.05
CA SER A 121 18.51 -32.40 -3.61
C SER A 121 18.99 -31.00 -3.26
N ASN A 122 20.21 -30.64 -3.67
CA ASN A 122 20.75 -29.29 -3.46
C ASN A 122 19.88 -28.21 -4.13
N LYS A 123 19.35 -28.49 -5.33
CA LYS A 123 18.42 -27.59 -6.01
C LYS A 123 17.10 -27.43 -5.25
N GLN A 124 16.55 -28.51 -4.68
CA GLN A 124 15.34 -28.43 -3.84
C GLN A 124 15.58 -27.54 -2.62
N MET A 125 16.69 -27.73 -1.91
CA MET A 125 17.05 -26.90 -0.73
C MET A 125 17.12 -25.42 -1.09
N LEU A 126 17.82 -25.06 -2.18
CA LEU A 126 17.92 -23.68 -2.64
C LEU A 126 16.55 -23.11 -3.04
N CYS A 127 15.70 -23.89 -3.71
CA CYS A 127 14.36 -23.45 -4.09
C CYS A 127 13.43 -23.27 -2.88
N ARG A 128 13.57 -24.09 -1.83
CA ARG A 128 12.84 -23.96 -0.57
C ARG A 128 13.18 -22.64 0.12
N GLU A 129 14.47 -22.34 0.26
CA GLU A 129 14.93 -21.07 0.85
C GLU A 129 14.38 -19.86 0.09
N LYS A 130 14.48 -19.88 -1.24
CA LYS A 130 13.97 -18.78 -2.08
C LYS A 130 12.45 -18.65 -2.04
N LEU A 131 11.72 -19.77 -2.00
CA LEU A 131 10.27 -19.76 -1.83
C LEU A 131 9.88 -19.11 -0.50
N LEU A 132 10.58 -19.47 0.59
CA LEU A 132 10.34 -18.89 1.91
C LEU A 132 10.64 -17.39 1.94
N LEU A 133 11.72 -16.94 1.29
CA LEU A 133 12.03 -15.52 1.15
C LEU A 133 10.94 -14.75 0.39
N SER A 134 10.45 -15.29 -0.74
CA SER A 134 9.33 -14.68 -1.48
C SER A 134 8.05 -14.64 -0.65
N TYR A 135 7.80 -15.66 0.17
CA TYR A 135 6.68 -15.66 1.12
C TYR A 135 6.81 -14.57 2.18
N LYS A 136 7.99 -14.42 2.76
CA LYS A 136 8.28 -13.33 3.70
C LYS A 136 8.05 -11.96 3.07
N ASP A 137 8.47 -11.75 1.83
CA ASP A 137 8.24 -10.49 1.11
C ASP A 137 6.74 -10.22 0.86
N MET A 138 5.96 -11.27 0.62
CA MET A 138 4.49 -11.18 0.55
C MET A 138 3.87 -10.75 1.89
N VAL A 139 4.28 -11.39 3.00
CA VAL A 139 3.82 -11.00 4.35
C VAL A 139 4.11 -9.52 4.62
N LEU A 140 5.35 -9.08 4.36
CA LEU A 140 5.75 -7.67 4.55
C LEU A 140 4.91 -6.71 3.69
N ALA A 141 4.62 -7.05 2.43
CA ALA A 141 3.80 -6.22 1.57
C ALA A 141 2.35 -6.09 2.09
N VAL A 142 1.78 -7.15 2.65
CA VAL A 142 0.44 -7.09 3.28
C VAL A 142 0.46 -6.30 4.58
N SER A 143 1.48 -6.47 5.42
CA SER A 143 1.63 -5.64 6.62
C SER A 143 1.73 -4.15 6.25
N ASP A 144 2.45 -3.81 5.18
CA ASP A 144 2.52 -2.44 4.67
C ASP A 144 1.15 -1.95 4.16
N LEU A 145 0.38 -2.77 3.42
CA LEU A 145 -0.97 -2.43 2.98
C LEU A 145 -1.88 -2.06 4.16
N ILE A 146 -1.89 -2.88 5.20
CA ILE A 146 -2.73 -2.70 6.39
C ILE A 146 -2.33 -1.46 7.18
N LYS A 147 -1.03 -1.27 7.38
CA LYS A 147 -0.52 -0.08 8.06
C LYS A 147 -0.90 1.19 7.31
N VAL A 148 -0.75 1.19 5.99
CA VAL A 148 -1.04 2.35 5.15
C VAL A 148 -2.55 2.63 5.11
N SER A 149 -3.40 1.60 4.98
CA SER A 149 -4.86 1.77 5.00
C SER A 149 -5.35 2.32 6.35
N GLY A 150 -4.81 1.81 7.47
CA GLY A 150 -5.13 2.30 8.81
C GLY A 150 -4.65 3.72 9.13
N SER A 151 -3.78 4.29 8.29
CA SER A 151 -3.19 5.62 8.47
C SER A 151 -3.85 6.70 7.60
N MET A 152 -5.05 6.46 7.07
CA MET A 152 -5.75 7.41 6.18
C MET A 152 -6.40 8.58 6.90
N ARG A 153 -6.73 8.41 8.19
CA ARG A 153 -7.33 9.47 9.01
C ARG A 153 -6.35 10.59 9.32
N CYS A 154 -6.90 11.76 9.61
CA CYS A 154 -6.13 12.96 9.92
C CYS A 154 -6.62 13.56 11.24
N PHE A 155 -5.81 13.40 12.28
CA PHE A 155 -6.12 13.80 13.64
C PHE A 155 -5.47 15.14 13.99
N VAL A 156 -6.12 15.91 14.86
CA VAL A 156 -5.57 17.15 15.40
C VAL A 156 -4.55 16.84 16.50
N ASN A 157 -3.29 17.20 16.26
CA ASN A 157 -2.24 17.15 17.27
C ASN A 157 -2.18 18.48 18.03
N SER A 158 -3.01 18.60 19.08
CA SER A 158 -2.99 19.75 19.98
C SER A 158 -1.92 19.56 21.05
N SER A 159 -0.66 19.90 20.74
CA SER A 159 0.34 20.11 21.78
C SER A 159 0.04 21.44 22.47
N THR A 160 -0.15 21.43 23.80
CA THR A 160 -0.47 22.62 24.61
C THR A 160 0.59 23.71 24.56
N ALA A 161 1.76 23.44 23.97
CA ALA A 161 2.90 24.34 23.89
C ALA A 161 3.02 25.13 22.56
N SER A 162 2.19 24.88 21.53
CA SER A 162 2.33 25.55 20.23
C SER A 162 1.03 26.24 19.77
N PRO A 163 1.09 27.50 19.30
CA PRO A 163 -0.07 28.21 18.76
C PRO A 163 -0.46 27.73 17.34
N ILE A 164 0.31 26.79 16.75
CA ILE A 164 0.07 26.25 15.40
C ILE A 164 -0.63 24.89 15.53
N LEU A 165 -1.79 24.77 14.88
CA LEU A 165 -2.51 23.50 14.77
C LEU A 165 -1.71 22.52 13.91
N GLN A 166 -1.28 21.40 14.50
CA GLN A 166 -0.61 20.32 13.79
C GLN A 166 -1.59 19.18 13.53
N PHE A 167 -1.33 18.40 12.49
CA PHE A 167 -2.14 17.24 12.13
C PHE A 167 -1.25 16.00 11.98
N SER A 168 -1.77 14.85 12.41
CA SER A 168 -1.08 13.54 12.36
C SER A 168 -2.00 12.47 11.76
N ASP A 169 -1.41 11.34 11.38
CA ASP A 169 -2.09 10.13 10.92
C ASP A 169 -2.46 9.16 12.06
N HIS A 170 -2.07 9.48 13.29
CA HIS A 170 -2.37 8.72 14.50
C HIS A 170 -3.02 9.62 15.55
N SER A 171 -3.97 9.06 16.29
CA SER A 171 -4.65 9.74 17.38
C SER A 171 -3.71 9.88 18.59
N VAL A 172 -3.61 11.10 19.13
CA VAL A 172 -2.97 11.38 20.42
C VAL A 172 -4.04 11.47 21.53
N TYR A 173 -5.30 11.72 21.18
CA TYR A 173 -6.41 11.95 22.10
C TYR A 173 -7.70 11.29 21.59
N ASN A 174 -8.43 10.58 22.46
CA ASN A 174 -9.60 9.76 22.11
C ASN A 174 -10.85 10.55 21.65
N ASN A 175 -10.81 11.88 21.59
CA ASN A 175 -11.98 12.71 21.29
C ASN A 175 -12.07 13.16 19.82
N ASP A 176 -11.07 12.83 18.99
CA ASP A 176 -11.05 13.15 17.56
C ASP A 176 -11.14 11.85 16.73
N SER A 177 -12.19 11.74 15.92
CA SER A 177 -12.39 10.62 15.01
C SER A 177 -11.41 10.62 13.83
N GLY A 178 -10.79 11.77 13.52
CA GLY A 178 -9.86 11.95 12.41
C GLY A 178 -10.49 11.96 11.02
N ASP A 179 -11.82 11.89 10.93
CA ASP A 179 -12.60 11.81 9.68
C ASP A 179 -13.31 13.14 9.33
N GLY A 180 -13.11 14.18 10.16
CA GLY A 180 -13.71 15.50 9.96
C GLY A 180 -15.24 15.51 10.09
N GLY A 181 -15.82 14.52 10.77
CA GLY A 181 -17.27 14.38 10.92
C GLY A 181 -17.97 13.85 9.66
N GLY A 182 -17.27 13.09 8.83
CA GLY A 182 -17.83 12.45 7.63
C GLY A 182 -18.04 13.40 6.45
N VAL A 183 -17.55 14.64 6.53
CA VAL A 183 -17.62 15.57 5.39
C VAL A 183 -16.75 15.05 4.23
N PRO A 184 -17.18 15.21 2.97
CA PRO A 184 -16.33 14.88 1.82
C PRO A 184 -15.00 15.60 1.93
N VAL A 185 -13.88 14.94 1.66
CA VAL A 185 -12.52 15.51 1.69
C VAL A 185 -12.18 16.13 0.34
N PHE A 186 -12.57 15.46 -0.75
CA PHE A 186 -12.44 15.92 -2.13
C PHE A 186 -13.80 16.32 -2.69
N LEU A 187 -14.21 15.76 -3.83
CA LEU A 187 -15.42 16.11 -4.56
C LEU A 187 -16.64 15.41 -3.95
N LEU A 188 -16.58 14.09 -3.86
CA LEU A 188 -17.67 13.20 -3.46
C LEU A 188 -17.34 12.42 -2.19
N PHE A 189 -16.07 12.06 -1.95
CA PHE A 189 -15.71 11.06 -0.96
C PHE A 189 -15.21 11.65 0.35
N SER A 190 -15.73 11.12 1.45
CA SER A 190 -15.21 11.33 2.80
C SER A 190 -13.95 10.48 3.05
N VAL A 191 -13.23 10.71 4.15
CA VAL A 191 -12.11 9.82 4.57
C VAL A 191 -12.59 8.37 4.65
N SER A 192 -13.76 8.14 5.22
CA SER A 192 -14.31 6.80 5.40
C SER A 192 -14.64 6.09 4.10
N ASP A 193 -14.92 6.81 3.01
CA ASP A 193 -15.13 6.19 1.71
C ASP A 193 -13.81 5.70 1.10
N PHE A 194 -12.72 6.46 1.28
CA PHE A 194 -11.38 5.97 0.96
C PHE A 194 -10.96 4.79 1.83
N GLU A 195 -11.27 4.82 3.13
CA GLU A 195 -10.99 3.70 4.04
C GLU A 195 -11.69 2.42 3.57
N LYS A 196 -12.96 2.49 3.14
CA LYS A 196 -13.69 1.33 2.62
C LYS A 196 -13.03 0.73 1.37
N LEU A 197 -12.60 1.57 0.44
CA LEU A 197 -11.90 1.12 -0.76
C LEU A 197 -10.54 0.48 -0.42
N ALA A 198 -9.80 1.08 0.51
CA ALA A 198 -8.54 0.53 0.98
C ALA A 198 -8.72 -0.77 1.76
N GLN A 199 -9.80 -0.88 2.54
CA GLN A 199 -10.15 -2.07 3.29
C GLN A 199 -10.51 -3.23 2.35
N GLU A 200 -11.31 -2.98 1.30
CA GLU A 200 -11.61 -3.98 0.27
C GLU A 200 -10.32 -4.50 -0.40
N LEU A 201 -9.37 -3.61 -0.70
CA LEU A 201 -8.05 -3.97 -1.22
C LEU A 201 -7.30 -4.88 -0.25
N VAL A 202 -7.19 -4.47 1.01
CA VAL A 202 -6.51 -5.21 2.08
C VAL A 202 -7.09 -6.61 2.25
N GLU A 203 -8.42 -6.73 2.30
CA GLU A 203 -9.11 -8.01 2.49
C GLU A 203 -8.77 -9.02 1.38
N MET A 204 -8.75 -8.57 0.12
CA MET A 204 -8.34 -9.42 -1.01
C MET A 204 -6.91 -9.97 -0.81
N PHE A 205 -5.95 -9.11 -0.42
CA PHE A 205 -4.56 -9.54 -0.22
C PHE A 205 -4.35 -10.39 1.03
N VAL A 206 -5.07 -10.11 2.10
CA VAL A 206 -5.06 -10.90 3.35
C VAL A 206 -5.56 -12.32 3.09
N LEU A 207 -6.70 -12.47 2.41
CA LEU A 207 -7.24 -13.78 2.03
C LEU A 207 -6.30 -14.53 1.09
N GLU A 208 -5.70 -13.84 0.12
CA GLU A 208 -4.71 -14.44 -0.78
C GLU A 208 -3.44 -14.87 -0.04
N LEU A 209 -2.97 -14.11 0.96
CA LEU A 209 -1.83 -14.47 1.80
C LEU A 209 -2.07 -15.74 2.59
N THR A 210 -3.25 -15.87 3.20
CA THR A 210 -3.62 -17.07 3.96
C THR A 210 -3.60 -18.31 3.06
N LEU A 211 -4.16 -18.21 1.85
CA LEU A 211 -4.11 -19.30 0.88
C LEU A 211 -2.68 -19.63 0.46
N LYS A 212 -1.86 -18.61 0.13
CA LYS A 212 -0.47 -18.82 -0.26
C LYS A 212 0.37 -19.42 0.87
N ARG A 213 0.14 -19.03 2.12
CA ARG A 213 0.79 -19.64 3.30
C ARG A 213 0.54 -21.14 3.35
N LEU A 214 -0.69 -21.57 3.10
CA LEU A 214 -1.05 -23.00 3.10
C LEU A 214 -0.24 -23.75 2.03
N LEU A 215 -0.16 -23.18 0.83
CA LEU A 215 0.64 -23.75 -0.25
C LEU A 215 2.13 -23.78 0.09
N VAL A 216 2.67 -22.76 0.76
CA VAL A 216 4.08 -22.74 1.20
C VAL A 216 4.36 -23.86 2.19
N VAL A 217 3.51 -24.04 3.21
CA VAL A 217 3.66 -25.13 4.21
C VAL A 217 3.73 -26.50 3.52
N GLU A 218 2.78 -26.75 2.61
CA GLU A 218 2.71 -28.00 1.85
C GLU A 218 3.93 -28.22 0.95
N LEU A 219 4.37 -27.18 0.23
CA LEU A 219 5.53 -27.24 -0.66
C LEU A 219 6.85 -27.40 0.12
N LEU A 220 6.97 -26.77 1.28
CA LEU A 220 8.09 -26.97 2.20
C LEU A 220 8.04 -28.33 2.91
N SER A 221 6.93 -29.06 2.86
CA SER A 221 6.86 -30.42 3.41
C SER A 221 7.35 -31.49 2.43
N LEU A 222 7.73 -31.10 1.20
CA LEU A 222 8.33 -32.03 0.24
C LEU A 222 9.70 -32.53 0.73
N SER A 223 9.75 -33.80 1.15
CA SER A 223 10.93 -34.41 1.77
C SER A 223 12.12 -34.45 0.81
N CYS A 224 13.32 -34.32 1.38
CA CYS A 224 14.56 -34.49 0.65
C CYS A 224 15.05 -35.95 0.63
N GLU A 225 14.65 -36.75 1.61
CA GLU A 225 15.08 -38.13 1.78
C GLU A 225 13.97 -39.13 1.47
N ASP A 226 14.34 -40.18 0.73
CA ASP A 226 13.51 -41.36 0.52
C ASP A 226 13.61 -42.21 1.81
N GLY A 227 12.59 -42.15 2.70
CA GLY A 227 12.44 -43.13 3.79
C GLY A 227 12.59 -42.62 5.23
N ALA A 228 12.75 -41.32 5.47
CA ALA A 228 12.54 -40.78 6.82
C ALA A 228 11.02 -40.74 7.13
N ASP A 229 10.64 -41.18 8.33
CA ASP A 229 9.30 -40.96 8.88
C ASP A 229 8.88 -39.50 8.62
N ARG A 230 7.64 -39.26 8.19
CA ARG A 230 7.05 -37.92 8.02
C ARG A 230 6.85 -37.19 9.38
N THR A 231 7.70 -37.44 10.36
CA THR A 231 7.64 -36.82 11.69
C THR A 231 8.08 -35.36 11.69
N ASP A 232 8.76 -34.89 10.64
CA ASP A 232 9.20 -33.49 10.46
C ASP A 232 8.28 -32.72 9.47
N SER A 233 6.98 -33.05 9.46
CA SER A 233 6.00 -32.31 8.66
C SER A 233 5.78 -30.94 9.29
N LEU A 234 6.08 -29.88 8.53
CA LEU A 234 5.88 -28.50 8.96
C LEU A 234 4.39 -28.28 9.24
N GLU A 235 4.03 -27.99 10.48
CA GLU A 235 2.62 -27.82 10.84
C GLU A 235 2.12 -26.42 10.48
N TRP A 236 0.81 -26.29 10.22
CA TRP A 236 0.18 -24.98 10.03
C TRP A 236 0.42 -24.03 11.22
N SER A 237 0.54 -24.58 12.43
CA SER A 237 0.79 -23.91 13.70
C SER A 237 2.23 -23.42 13.89
N GLU A 238 3.15 -23.71 12.98
CA GLU A 238 4.56 -23.33 13.12
C GLU A 238 4.91 -22.05 12.37
N GLU A 239 5.81 -21.25 12.93
CA GLU A 239 6.37 -20.09 12.23
C GLU A 239 7.25 -20.55 11.07
N LEU A 240 6.92 -20.13 9.85
CA LEU A 240 7.72 -20.38 8.66
C LEU A 240 9.05 -19.62 8.70
N PHE A 241 9.05 -18.47 9.37
CA PHE A 241 10.25 -17.68 9.66
C PHE A 241 10.08 -16.93 10.98
N ARG A 242 11.20 -16.60 11.63
CA ARG A 242 11.20 -15.89 12.92
C ARG A 242 10.38 -14.61 12.87
N GLY A 243 9.37 -14.51 13.74
CA GLY A 243 8.50 -13.33 13.87
C GLY A 243 7.42 -13.23 12.79
N GLU A 244 7.10 -14.34 12.12
CA GLU A 244 5.97 -14.45 11.20
C GLU A 244 4.66 -14.13 11.93
N PHE A 245 4.42 -14.72 13.09
CA PHE A 245 3.13 -14.57 13.77
C PHE A 245 2.90 -13.16 14.29
N ASP A 246 3.95 -12.47 14.68
CA ASP A 246 3.82 -11.05 15.05
C ASP A 246 3.43 -10.18 13.85
N GLN A 247 3.91 -10.51 12.65
CA GLN A 247 3.52 -9.83 11.41
C GLN A 247 2.09 -10.17 10.99
N LEU A 248 1.67 -11.44 11.13
CA LEU A 248 0.31 -11.90 10.80
C LEU A 248 -0.74 -11.47 11.84
N ARG A 249 -0.34 -11.23 13.10
CA ARG A 249 -1.24 -10.68 14.12
C ARG A 249 -1.67 -9.26 13.78
N ALA A 250 -0.76 -8.48 13.20
CA ALA A 250 -1.08 -7.15 12.70
C ALA A 250 -2.05 -7.17 11.51
N THR A 251 -2.33 -8.34 10.92
CA THR A 251 -3.24 -8.49 9.77
C THR A 251 -4.62 -9.06 10.14
N GLU A 252 -4.99 -9.10 11.42
CA GLU A 252 -6.22 -9.73 11.94
C GLU A 252 -6.42 -11.21 11.51
N LEU A 253 -5.36 -11.87 11.02
CA LEU A 253 -5.38 -13.28 10.60
C LEU A 253 -5.26 -14.26 11.79
N HIS A 254 -5.31 -13.73 13.00
CA HIS A 254 -5.03 -14.44 14.24
C HIS A 254 -6.23 -14.28 15.18
N SER A 255 -6.72 -15.39 15.73
CA SER A 255 -7.76 -15.32 16.76
C SER A 255 -7.13 -14.93 18.11
N GLU A 256 -7.60 -13.82 18.69
CA GLU A 256 -7.19 -13.38 20.04
C GLU A 256 -7.48 -14.43 21.13
N GLU A 257 -8.47 -15.32 20.90
CA GLU A 257 -8.92 -16.31 21.88
C GLU A 257 -8.07 -17.58 21.95
N SER A 258 -7.43 -17.99 20.84
CA SER A 258 -6.77 -19.30 20.75
C SER A 258 -5.27 -19.25 20.44
N CYS A 259 -4.71 -18.07 20.19
CA CYS A 259 -3.34 -17.89 19.70
C CYS A 259 -3.03 -18.69 18.41
N GLN A 260 -4.05 -18.99 17.58
CA GLN A 260 -3.91 -19.79 16.36
C GLN A 260 -4.28 -18.97 15.12
N LEU A 261 -3.56 -19.24 14.01
CA LEU A 261 -3.86 -18.69 12.69
C LEU A 261 -5.21 -19.19 12.21
N LEU A 262 -6.04 -18.27 11.72
CA LEU A 262 -7.32 -18.61 11.08
C LEU A 262 -7.02 -19.42 9.82
N ALA A 263 -7.39 -20.71 9.83
CA ALA A 263 -7.34 -21.54 8.63
C ALA A 263 -8.26 -20.92 7.55
N PRO A 264 -7.92 -21.03 6.26
CA PRO A 264 -8.77 -20.52 5.20
C PRO A 264 -10.17 -21.17 5.29
N GLN A 265 -11.18 -20.38 5.66
CA GLN A 265 -12.56 -20.84 5.74
C GLN A 265 -13.18 -20.74 4.35
N THR A 266 -13.52 -21.88 3.75
CA THR A 266 -14.52 -21.89 2.68
C THR A 266 -15.90 -21.87 3.32
N LYS A 267 -16.89 -21.26 2.65
CA LYS A 267 -18.27 -21.10 3.19
C LYS A 267 -18.96 -22.41 3.61
N ASP A 268 -18.42 -23.56 3.22
CA ASP A 268 -18.91 -24.91 3.55
C ASP A 268 -17.91 -25.73 4.39
N TRP A 269 -16.95 -25.10 5.06
CA TRP A 269 -15.91 -25.79 5.83
C TRP A 269 -16.48 -26.43 7.11
N VAL A 270 -16.84 -27.71 7.01
CA VAL A 270 -17.13 -28.56 8.18
C VAL A 270 -15.79 -28.89 8.85
N SER A 271 -15.67 -28.57 10.15
CA SER A 271 -14.45 -28.64 10.99
C SER A 271 -13.91 -30.07 11.26
N ARG A 272 -14.03 -31.01 10.30
CA ARG A 272 -13.76 -32.44 10.52
C ARG A 272 -12.72 -33.07 9.62
N ILE A 273 -11.98 -32.31 8.82
CA ILE A 273 -10.78 -32.87 8.19
C ILE A 273 -9.62 -32.54 9.12
N SER A 274 -9.31 -33.47 10.00
CA SER A 274 -8.04 -33.44 10.72
C SER A 274 -6.95 -33.40 9.65
N VAL A 275 -6.07 -32.40 9.68
CA VAL A 275 -4.93 -32.27 8.73
C VAL A 275 -4.08 -33.57 8.69
N THR A 276 -4.19 -34.38 9.75
CA THR A 276 -3.64 -35.74 9.87
C THR A 276 -4.23 -36.80 8.93
N GLU A 277 -5.45 -36.67 8.41
CA GLU A 277 -6.03 -37.67 7.47
C GLU A 277 -5.50 -37.52 6.03
N LEU A 278 -4.85 -36.40 5.70
CA LEU A 278 -4.18 -36.21 4.40
C LEU A 278 -2.81 -36.95 4.33
N ALA A 279 -2.30 -37.40 5.47
CA ALA A 279 -0.95 -37.99 5.60
C ALA A 279 -0.78 -39.34 4.87
N GLU A 280 -1.87 -40.07 4.60
CA GLU A 280 -1.80 -41.38 3.94
C GLU A 280 -1.75 -41.30 2.41
N HIS A 281 -2.02 -40.14 1.80
CA HIS A 281 -1.90 -39.98 0.37
C HIS A 281 -0.45 -39.65 -0.01
N SER A 282 0.17 -40.50 -0.83
CA SER A 282 1.44 -40.17 -1.46
C SER A 282 1.25 -38.88 -2.25
N ILE A 283 2.00 -37.82 -1.95
CA ILE A 283 1.95 -36.58 -2.73
C ILE A 283 2.26 -36.94 -4.19
N ASN A 284 1.24 -36.77 -5.03
CA ASN A 284 1.24 -37.14 -6.44
C ASN A 284 1.33 -35.86 -7.30
N ARG A 285 1.79 -36.02 -8.55
CA ARG A 285 1.91 -34.98 -9.57
C ARG A 285 0.63 -34.16 -9.73
N GLU A 286 -0.55 -34.77 -9.66
CA GLU A 286 -1.83 -34.07 -9.79
C GLU A 286 -2.07 -33.11 -8.62
N ILE A 287 -1.75 -33.51 -7.38
CA ILE A 287 -1.88 -32.64 -6.20
C ILE A 287 -0.93 -31.45 -6.33
N LEU A 288 0.33 -31.70 -6.72
CA LEU A 288 1.31 -30.62 -6.93
C LEU A 288 0.90 -29.69 -8.07
N GLN A 289 0.27 -30.22 -9.12
CA GLN A 289 -0.29 -29.40 -10.19
C GLN A 289 -1.43 -28.51 -9.66
N VAL A 290 -2.30 -29.02 -8.80
CA VAL A 290 -3.33 -28.21 -8.15
C VAL A 290 -2.68 -27.09 -7.33
N TYR A 291 -1.67 -27.38 -6.51
CA TYR A 291 -0.98 -26.35 -5.71
C TYR A 291 -0.37 -25.24 -6.57
N LEU A 292 0.35 -25.60 -7.63
CA LEU A 292 0.94 -24.61 -8.54
C LEU A 292 -0.12 -23.82 -9.32
N THR A 293 -1.22 -24.47 -9.71
CA THR A 293 -2.33 -23.81 -10.42
C THR A 293 -3.06 -22.85 -9.50
N THR A 294 -3.33 -23.24 -8.26
CA THR A 294 -3.94 -22.37 -7.23
C THR A 294 -3.07 -21.15 -6.97
N TRP A 295 -1.74 -21.33 -6.82
CA TRP A 295 -0.81 -20.20 -6.68
C TRP A 295 -0.87 -19.26 -7.89
N PHE A 296 -0.92 -19.82 -9.10
CA PHE A 296 -0.98 -19.04 -10.34
C PHE A 296 -2.27 -18.22 -10.46
N ALA A 297 -3.40 -18.80 -10.05
CA ALA A 297 -4.72 -18.21 -10.25
C ALA A 297 -4.95 -16.92 -9.44
N ASN A 298 -4.21 -16.70 -8.35
CA ASN A 298 -4.48 -15.65 -7.37
C ASN A 298 -5.96 -15.58 -6.99
N VAL A 299 -6.48 -16.69 -6.47
CA VAL A 299 -7.93 -16.98 -6.36
C VAL A 299 -8.71 -15.88 -5.65
N ASN A 300 -8.09 -15.20 -4.67
CA ASN A 300 -8.75 -14.16 -3.89
C ASN A 300 -8.48 -12.74 -4.40
N LEU A 301 -7.69 -12.57 -5.48
CA LEU A 301 -7.42 -11.27 -6.08
C LEU A 301 -8.27 -11.05 -7.33
N ASN A 302 -9.26 -10.15 -7.22
CA ASN A 302 -9.96 -9.63 -8.37
C ASN A 302 -9.17 -8.45 -8.97
N MET A 303 -8.25 -8.76 -9.90
CA MET A 303 -7.39 -7.74 -10.53
C MET A 303 -8.19 -6.61 -11.20
N SER A 304 -9.31 -6.91 -11.86
CA SER A 304 -10.16 -5.87 -12.44
C SER A 304 -10.76 -4.93 -11.39
N ARG A 305 -11.16 -5.47 -10.23
CA ARG A 305 -11.67 -4.65 -9.12
C ARG A 305 -10.55 -3.83 -8.48
N ILE A 306 -9.35 -4.39 -8.36
CA ILE A 306 -8.18 -3.66 -7.87
C ILE A 306 -7.89 -2.46 -8.77
N ASP A 307 -7.86 -2.66 -10.09
CA ASP A 307 -7.62 -1.59 -11.06
C ASP A 307 -8.75 -0.54 -11.03
N GLU A 308 -10.00 -0.97 -10.88
CA GLU A 308 -11.15 -0.09 -10.70
C GLU A 308 -11.04 0.78 -9.43
N ILE A 309 -10.63 0.19 -8.30
CA ILE A 309 -10.43 0.93 -7.04
C ILE A 309 -9.41 2.05 -7.24
N PHE A 310 -8.26 1.76 -7.85
CA PHE A 310 -7.25 2.79 -8.11
C PHE A 310 -7.76 3.85 -9.09
N ALA A 311 -8.50 3.47 -10.13
CA ALA A 311 -9.10 4.44 -11.08
C ALA A 311 -10.11 5.38 -10.40
N ILE A 312 -10.99 4.85 -9.54
CA ILE A 312 -11.94 5.65 -8.74
C ILE A 312 -11.19 6.68 -7.88
N VAL A 313 -10.11 6.25 -7.22
CA VAL A 313 -9.31 7.11 -6.36
C VAL A 313 -8.58 8.19 -7.17
N GLU A 314 -8.03 7.85 -8.33
CA GLU A 314 -7.37 8.82 -9.20
C GLU A 314 -8.32 9.93 -9.67
N GLU A 315 -9.53 9.54 -10.07
CA GLU A 315 -10.59 10.47 -10.48
C GLU A 315 -10.96 11.41 -9.33
N GLU A 316 -11.16 10.86 -8.13
CA GLU A 316 -11.57 11.63 -6.94
C GLU A 316 -10.45 12.56 -6.42
N ILE A 317 -9.20 12.10 -6.40
CA ILE A 317 -8.04 12.87 -5.88
C ILE A 317 -7.48 13.85 -6.93
N GLN A 318 -7.83 13.65 -8.20
CA GLN A 318 -7.31 14.35 -9.38
C GLN A 318 -5.79 14.24 -9.50
N VAL A 319 -5.24 13.07 -9.16
CA VAL A 319 -3.82 12.74 -9.23
C VAL A 319 -3.70 11.36 -9.86
N LYS A 320 -2.82 11.22 -10.87
CA LYS A 320 -2.48 9.91 -11.43
C LYS A 320 -1.60 9.13 -10.46
N LEU A 321 -2.00 7.91 -10.16
CA LEU A 321 -1.26 6.94 -9.37
C LEU A 321 -0.58 5.91 -10.29
N LEU A 322 -1.16 5.65 -11.47
CA LEU A 322 -0.69 4.81 -12.57
C LEU A 322 0.14 5.59 -13.60
#